data_AF-A0A4R8Q4V1-F1
#
_entry.id   AF-A0A4R8Q4V1-F1
#
_cell.length_a   1.000
_cell.length_b   1.000
_cell.length_c   1.000
_cell.angle_alpha   90.00
_cell.angle_beta   90.00
_cell.angle_gamma   90.00
#
_symmetry.space_group_name_H-M   'P 1'
#
loop_
_entity.id
_entity.type
_entity.pdbx_description
1 polymer ?
#
loop_
_entity_poly.entity_id
_entity_poly.type
_entity_poly.pdbx_seq_one_letter_code
_entity_poly.pdbx_strand_id
1 'polypeptide(L)'
;MIERVLQGYFKELGPEHPSTLRTLNHLGIVYANLGEAKRAEELFDQALEGYQKACGVSHKSTLHTVHYLGVLYSDQGRHQDASIMLQRALEGFKAARGLNDPSTLRTISSLGYLFIKQGKALEAAQFYEQALHGYTRARGPTHPSTLHTLDKLGRLFNNLNRFGEAEAMFERAQQGYRALGLQYASPLRTNAQHGRDNKGSGSAHERAYQNANRVVAQGDDAALPMLEIWLDSTTGNVDEKGLAPNTL
;
A
#
# COMPACT_ATOMS: atom_id res chain seq x y z
N MET A 1 18.70 3.59 11.70
CA MET A 1 19.53 3.08 10.59
C MET A 1 19.29 3.86 9.30
N ILE A 2 18.03 4.00 8.83
CA ILE A 2 17.69 4.71 7.57
C ILE A 2 18.14 6.19 7.55
N GLU A 3 18.04 6.92 8.66
CA GLU A 3 18.51 8.32 8.73
C GLU A 3 20.03 8.46 8.51
N ARG A 4 20.83 7.49 8.99
CA ARG A 4 22.29 7.48 8.76
C ARG A 4 22.61 7.19 7.29
N VAL A 5 21.81 6.33 6.63
CA VAL A 5 21.92 6.05 5.20
C VAL A 5 21.59 7.31 4.39
N LEU A 6 20.53 8.04 4.77
CA LEU A 6 20.17 9.30 4.13
C LEU A 6 21.30 10.33 4.20
N GLN A 7 21.90 10.51 5.39
CA GLN A 7 23.03 11.43 5.56
C GLN A 7 24.24 11.05 4.71
N GLY A 8 24.55 9.75 4.60
CA GLY A 8 25.62 9.24 3.73
C GLY A 8 25.36 9.56 2.27
N TYR A 9 24.19 9.18 1.74
CA TYR A 9 23.84 9.44 0.34
C TYR A 9 23.70 10.92 0.01
N PHE A 10 23.15 11.72 0.91
CA PHE A 10 23.08 13.17 0.72
C PHE A 10 24.48 13.78 0.55
N LYS A 11 25.45 13.31 1.34
CA LYS A 11 26.84 13.78 1.28
C LYS A 11 27.59 13.27 0.05
N GLU A 12 27.43 12.00 -0.29
CA GLU A 12 28.24 11.33 -1.32
C GLU A 12 27.65 11.47 -2.74
N LEU A 13 26.33 11.46 -2.86
CA LEU A 13 25.62 11.41 -4.15
C LEU A 13 24.84 12.70 -4.43
N GLY A 14 24.59 13.51 -3.41
CA GLY A 14 23.83 14.74 -3.51
C GLY A 14 22.31 14.58 -3.26
N PRO A 15 21.59 15.70 -3.09
CA PRO A 15 20.17 15.73 -2.72
C PRO A 15 19.24 15.14 -3.79
N GLU A 16 19.57 15.32 -5.07
CA GLU A 16 18.70 14.91 -6.20
C GLU A 16 19.01 13.50 -6.71
N HIS A 17 20.00 12.80 -6.13
CA HIS A 17 20.35 11.47 -6.58
C HIS A 17 19.20 10.46 -6.30
N PRO A 18 18.84 9.57 -7.24
CA PRO A 18 17.72 8.64 -7.07
C PRO A 18 17.73 7.82 -5.77
N SER A 19 18.91 7.43 -5.29
CA SER A 19 19.08 6.72 -4.00
C SER A 19 18.76 7.61 -2.79
N THR A 20 19.16 8.88 -2.81
CA THR A 20 18.83 9.87 -1.76
C THR A 20 17.32 10.06 -1.71
N LEU A 21 16.71 10.33 -2.87
CA LEU A 21 15.27 10.54 -3.00
C LEU A 21 14.45 9.30 -2.60
N ARG A 22 14.95 8.09 -2.92
CA ARG A 22 14.30 6.84 -2.50
C ARG A 22 14.32 6.71 -0.98
N THR A 23 15.43 7.09 -0.36
CA THR A 23 15.60 7.03 1.09
C THR A 23 14.67 8.04 1.79
N LEU A 24 14.52 9.25 1.23
CA LEU A 24 13.53 10.23 1.71
C LEU A 24 12.11 9.65 1.66
N ASN A 25 11.70 9.07 0.52
CA ASN A 25 10.40 8.41 0.38
C ASN A 25 10.18 7.31 1.41
N HIS A 26 11.16 6.42 1.60
CA HIS A 26 11.04 5.33 2.57
C HIS A 26 10.94 5.86 4.00
N LEU A 27 11.72 6.90 4.33
CA LEU A 27 11.65 7.53 5.64
C LEU A 27 10.29 8.23 5.85
N GLY A 28 9.72 8.82 4.81
CA GLY A 28 8.36 9.36 4.82
C GLY A 28 7.31 8.30 5.15
N ILE A 29 7.38 7.11 4.52
CA ILE A 29 6.50 5.98 4.82
C ILE A 29 6.65 5.54 6.28
N VAL A 30 7.89 5.45 6.78
CA VAL A 30 8.15 5.08 8.19
C VAL A 30 7.52 6.09 9.13
N TYR A 31 7.71 7.38 8.92
CA TYR A 31 7.13 8.41 9.78
C TYR A 31 5.60 8.48 9.69
N ALA A 32 5.02 8.23 8.52
CA ALA A 32 3.57 8.13 8.37
C ALA A 32 3.01 6.99 9.24
N ASN A 33 3.66 5.82 9.23
CA ASN A 33 3.28 4.66 10.04
C ASN A 33 3.49 4.87 11.55
N LEU A 34 4.41 5.76 11.94
CA LEU A 34 4.61 6.18 13.33
C LEU A 34 3.62 7.27 13.79
N GLY A 35 2.76 7.77 12.90
CA GLY A 35 1.84 8.86 13.18
C GLY A 35 2.47 10.26 13.14
N GLU A 36 3.74 10.38 12.72
CA GLU A 36 4.45 11.65 12.55
C GLU A 36 4.12 12.26 11.18
N ALA A 37 2.85 12.59 10.96
CA ALA A 37 2.32 12.91 9.64
C ALA A 37 2.97 14.16 9.00
N LYS A 38 3.30 15.19 9.81
CA LYS A 38 3.99 16.39 9.32
C LYS A 38 5.39 16.08 8.81
N ARG A 39 6.13 15.23 9.52
CA ARG A 39 7.49 14.84 9.14
C ARG A 39 7.48 13.95 7.90
N ALA A 40 6.47 13.09 7.77
CA ALA A 40 6.25 12.30 6.56
C ALA A 40 5.98 13.18 5.34
N GLU A 41 5.12 14.19 5.48
CA GLU A 41 4.79 15.15 4.42
C GLU A 41 6.04 15.91 3.93
N GLU A 42 6.84 16.46 4.85
CA GLU A 42 8.09 17.16 4.52
C GLU A 42 9.07 16.27 3.71
N LEU A 43 9.19 15.00 4.10
CA LEU A 43 10.07 14.05 3.39
C LEU A 43 9.54 13.67 2.01
N PHE A 44 8.22 13.48 1.90
CA PHE A 44 7.59 13.20 0.61
C PHE A 44 7.66 14.40 -0.33
N ASP A 45 7.49 15.62 0.16
CA ASP A 45 7.62 16.83 -0.67
C ASP A 45 9.05 17.01 -1.20
N GLN A 46 10.06 16.79 -0.36
CA GLN A 46 11.47 16.80 -0.79
C GLN A 46 11.74 15.72 -1.84
N ALA A 47 11.25 14.49 -1.63
CA ALA A 47 11.38 13.41 -2.60
C ALA A 47 10.65 13.74 -3.91
N LEU A 48 9.45 14.33 -3.83
CA LEU A 48 8.62 14.68 -4.97
C LEU A 48 9.31 15.73 -5.84
N GLU A 49 9.81 16.82 -5.23
CA GLU A 49 10.53 17.87 -5.94
C GLU A 49 11.78 17.30 -6.63
N GLY A 50 12.59 16.52 -5.90
CA GLY A 50 13.79 15.92 -6.45
C GLY A 50 13.51 14.96 -7.59
N TYR A 51 12.48 14.09 -7.48
CA TYR A 51 12.13 13.18 -8.57
C TYR A 51 11.57 13.92 -9.78
N GLN A 52 10.79 14.99 -9.58
CA GLN A 52 10.31 15.81 -10.70
C GLN A 52 11.46 16.43 -11.48
N LYS A 53 12.50 16.94 -10.79
CA LYS A 53 13.71 17.49 -11.43
C LYS A 53 14.54 16.40 -12.10
N ALA A 54 14.82 15.31 -11.41
CA ALA A 54 15.75 14.28 -11.87
C ALA A 54 15.20 13.41 -13.01
N CYS A 55 13.91 13.09 -13.00
CA CYS A 55 13.32 12.13 -13.94
C CYS A 55 11.94 12.53 -14.50
N GLY A 56 11.39 13.67 -14.11
CA GLY A 56 10.15 14.21 -14.67
C GLY A 56 8.87 13.79 -13.94
N VAL A 57 7.77 14.47 -14.27
CA VAL A 57 6.48 14.37 -13.56
C VAL A 57 5.76 13.03 -13.73
N SER A 58 6.00 12.33 -14.85
CA SER A 58 5.35 11.06 -15.20
C SER A 58 6.19 9.83 -14.84
N HIS A 59 7.38 10.03 -14.25
CA HIS A 59 8.24 8.92 -13.86
C HIS A 59 7.63 8.13 -12.69
N LYS A 60 7.87 6.81 -12.66
CA LYS A 60 7.25 5.90 -11.67
C LYS A 60 7.48 6.33 -10.23
N SER A 61 8.70 6.78 -9.90
CA SER A 61 9.06 7.22 -8.54
C SER A 61 8.34 8.51 -8.16
N THR A 62 8.20 9.45 -9.11
CA THR A 62 7.42 10.67 -8.92
C THR A 62 5.96 10.31 -8.61
N LEU A 63 5.36 9.45 -9.43
CA LEU A 63 3.97 9.04 -9.28
C LEU A 63 3.72 8.23 -8.00
N HIS A 64 4.68 7.41 -7.55
CA HIS A 64 4.59 6.73 -6.26
C HIS A 64 4.62 7.73 -5.11
N THR A 65 5.46 8.75 -5.19
CA THR A 65 5.52 9.82 -4.17
C THR A 65 4.19 10.57 -4.08
N VAL A 66 3.63 10.96 -5.24
CA VAL A 66 2.30 11.57 -5.33
C VAL A 66 1.23 10.67 -4.71
N HIS A 67 1.28 9.36 -4.99
CA HIS A 67 0.37 8.40 -4.38
C HIS A 67 0.50 8.36 -2.85
N TYR A 68 1.72 8.32 -2.29
CA TYR A 68 1.92 8.29 -0.84
C TYR A 68 1.45 9.58 -0.15
N LEU A 69 1.67 10.75 -0.75
CA LEU A 69 1.08 12.01 -0.27
C LEU A 69 -0.46 11.93 -0.24
N GLY A 70 -1.07 11.36 -1.29
CA GLY A 70 -2.51 11.17 -1.34
C GLY A 70 -3.05 10.28 -0.21
N VAL A 71 -2.34 9.19 0.11
CA VAL A 71 -2.70 8.33 1.25
C VAL A 71 -2.51 9.06 2.58
N LEU A 72 -1.39 9.76 2.76
CA LEU A 72 -1.10 10.54 3.97
C LEU A 72 -2.18 11.59 4.23
N TYR A 73 -2.58 12.33 3.20
CA TYR A 73 -3.66 13.32 3.30
C TYR A 73 -5.01 12.68 3.61
N SER A 74 -5.28 11.49 3.08
CA SER A 74 -6.49 10.74 3.43
C SER A 74 -6.51 10.37 4.92
N ASP A 75 -5.38 9.96 5.48
CA ASP A 75 -5.27 9.60 6.89
C ASP A 75 -5.34 10.82 7.82
N GLN A 76 -4.88 11.98 7.37
CA GLN A 76 -5.02 13.27 8.06
C GLN A 76 -6.44 13.87 7.96
N GLY A 77 -7.36 13.27 7.19
CA GLY A 77 -8.70 13.83 6.96
C GLY A 77 -8.75 14.96 5.91
N ARG A 78 -7.63 15.24 5.23
CA ARG A 78 -7.53 16.22 4.14
C ARG A 78 -8.03 15.62 2.84
N HIS A 79 -9.33 15.32 2.80
CA HIS A 79 -9.93 14.53 1.72
C HIS A 79 -9.81 15.16 0.33
N GLN A 80 -9.85 16.49 0.24
CA GLN A 80 -9.71 17.20 -1.03
C GLN A 80 -8.29 17.07 -1.59
N ASP A 81 -7.27 17.32 -0.75
CA ASP A 81 -5.87 17.18 -1.14
C ASP A 81 -5.54 15.73 -1.51
N ALA A 82 -6.06 14.77 -0.72
CA ALA A 82 -5.93 13.35 -1.00
C ALA A 82 -6.51 12.97 -2.37
N SER A 83 -7.70 13.48 -2.69
CA SER A 83 -8.35 13.24 -3.98
C SER A 83 -7.50 13.76 -5.14
N ILE A 84 -6.99 14.99 -5.04
CA ILE A 84 -6.13 15.60 -6.06
C ILE A 84 -4.89 14.73 -6.31
N MET A 85 -4.20 14.34 -5.23
CA MET A 85 -2.97 13.56 -5.35
C MET A 85 -3.24 12.15 -5.89
N LEU A 86 -4.24 11.44 -5.37
CA LEU A 86 -4.55 10.09 -5.83
C LEU A 86 -5.06 10.07 -7.29
N GLN A 87 -5.85 11.06 -7.73
CA GLN A 87 -6.25 11.17 -9.13
C GLN A 87 -5.06 11.45 -10.05
N ARG A 88 -4.17 12.37 -9.66
CA ARG A 88 -2.93 12.64 -10.40
C ARG A 88 -2.07 11.39 -10.53
N ALA A 89 -1.89 10.62 -9.46
CA ALA A 89 -1.16 9.35 -9.50
C ALA A 89 -1.86 8.32 -10.40
N LEU A 90 -3.20 8.23 -10.33
CA LEU A 90 -3.99 7.31 -11.14
C LEU A 90 -3.83 7.58 -12.63
N GLU A 91 -4.01 8.84 -13.03
CA GLU A 91 -3.87 9.28 -14.43
C GLU A 91 -2.45 9.03 -14.93
N GLY A 92 -1.43 9.38 -14.13
CA GLY A 92 -0.04 9.17 -14.47
C GLY A 92 0.30 7.68 -14.65
N PHE A 93 -0.09 6.82 -13.72
CA PHE A 93 0.17 5.38 -13.83
C PHE A 93 -0.59 4.74 -14.98
N LYS A 94 -1.86 5.12 -15.17
CA LYS A 94 -2.67 4.65 -16.28
C LYS A 94 -2.04 5.01 -17.62
N ALA A 95 -1.54 6.24 -17.78
CA ALA A 95 -0.89 6.70 -19.01
C ALA A 95 0.46 6.00 -19.24
N ALA A 96 1.28 5.88 -18.20
CA ALA A 96 2.65 5.34 -18.33
C ALA A 96 2.71 3.81 -18.43
N ARG A 97 1.77 3.09 -17.80
CA ARG A 97 1.88 1.63 -17.57
C ARG A 97 0.58 0.86 -17.83
N GLY A 98 -0.52 1.55 -18.07
CA GLY A 98 -1.80 0.95 -18.41
C GLY A 98 -2.71 0.66 -17.21
N LEU A 99 -3.94 0.26 -17.52
CA LEU A 99 -5.04 0.09 -16.56
C LEU A 99 -4.85 -1.08 -15.59
N ASN A 100 -4.19 -2.14 -16.03
CA ASN A 100 -3.98 -3.35 -15.22
C ASN A 100 -2.62 -3.37 -14.52
N ASP A 101 -1.86 -2.26 -14.58
CA ASP A 101 -0.60 -2.17 -13.85
C ASP A 101 -0.86 -2.19 -12.34
N PRO A 102 -0.04 -2.92 -11.55
CA PRO A 102 -0.19 -2.98 -10.10
C PRO A 102 -0.24 -1.62 -9.41
N SER A 103 0.51 -0.61 -9.90
CA SER A 103 0.49 0.73 -9.30
C SER A 103 -0.81 1.49 -9.60
N THR A 104 -1.37 1.30 -10.80
CA THR A 104 -2.71 1.80 -11.18
C THR A 104 -3.77 1.19 -10.25
N LEU A 105 -3.77 -0.13 -10.12
CA LEU A 105 -4.75 -0.86 -9.31
C LEU A 105 -4.63 -0.56 -7.82
N ARG A 106 -3.41 -0.34 -7.31
CA ARG A 106 -3.17 0.13 -5.94
C ARG A 106 -3.74 1.52 -5.71
N THR A 107 -3.59 2.41 -6.68
CA THR A 107 -4.13 3.77 -6.60
C THR A 107 -5.67 3.76 -6.65
N ILE A 108 -6.27 2.92 -7.50
CA ILE A 108 -7.72 2.66 -7.49
C ILE A 108 -8.19 2.17 -6.11
N SER A 109 -7.49 1.20 -5.50
CA SER A 109 -7.82 0.76 -4.14
C SER A 109 -7.68 1.88 -3.10
N SER A 110 -6.67 2.75 -3.25
CA SER A 110 -6.47 3.87 -2.32
C SER A 110 -7.55 4.94 -2.46
N LEU A 111 -8.08 5.17 -3.66
CA LEU A 111 -9.28 5.97 -3.86
C LEU A 111 -10.48 5.34 -3.13
N GLY A 112 -10.69 4.02 -3.26
CA GLY A 112 -11.74 3.33 -2.49
C GLY A 112 -11.62 3.56 -0.98
N TYR A 113 -10.41 3.51 -0.44
CA TYR A 113 -10.15 3.85 0.97
C TYR A 113 -10.48 5.31 1.32
N LEU A 114 -10.09 6.26 0.47
CA LEU A 114 -10.45 7.67 0.63
C LEU A 114 -11.98 7.87 0.65
N PHE A 115 -12.72 7.18 -0.22
CA PHE A 115 -14.19 7.25 -0.23
C PHE A 115 -14.81 6.66 1.05
N ILE A 116 -14.23 5.60 1.64
CA ILE A 116 -14.64 5.10 2.96
C ILE A 116 -14.45 6.19 4.02
N LYS A 117 -13.31 6.89 4.03
CA LYS A 117 -13.05 7.98 4.99
C LYS A 117 -14.04 9.14 4.86
N GLN A 118 -14.58 9.35 3.66
CA GLN A 118 -15.65 10.33 3.40
C GLN A 118 -17.06 9.83 3.73
N GLY A 119 -17.23 8.59 4.21
CA GLY A 119 -18.54 7.97 4.45
C GLY A 119 -19.27 7.52 3.18
N LYS A 120 -18.59 7.49 2.04
CA LYS A 120 -19.13 7.16 0.72
C LYS A 120 -18.88 5.69 0.37
N ALA A 121 -19.56 4.82 1.11
CA ALA A 121 -19.29 3.39 1.08
C ALA A 121 -19.67 2.71 -0.26
N LEU A 122 -20.69 3.21 -0.97
CA LEU A 122 -21.09 2.64 -2.27
C LEU A 122 -20.07 2.97 -3.36
N GLU A 123 -19.57 4.19 -3.39
CA GLU A 123 -18.51 4.63 -4.29
C GLU A 123 -17.20 3.89 -3.99
N ALA A 124 -16.88 3.69 -2.70
CA ALA A 124 -15.74 2.87 -2.31
C ALA A 124 -15.81 1.43 -2.84
N ALA A 125 -17.00 0.82 -2.84
CA ALA A 125 -17.21 -0.52 -3.36
C ALA A 125 -16.87 -0.58 -4.86
N GLN A 126 -17.30 0.42 -5.64
CA GLN A 126 -16.99 0.49 -7.07
C GLN A 126 -15.46 0.52 -7.32
N PHE A 127 -14.71 1.31 -6.56
CA PHE A 127 -13.24 1.34 -6.68
C PHE A 127 -12.61 0.00 -6.30
N TYR A 128 -13.04 -0.63 -5.21
CA TYR A 128 -12.50 -1.93 -4.84
C TYR A 128 -12.88 -3.05 -5.81
N GLU A 129 -14.07 -3.03 -6.40
CA GLU A 129 -14.47 -3.98 -7.45
C GLU A 129 -13.61 -3.81 -8.71
N GLN A 130 -13.33 -2.57 -9.12
CA GLN A 130 -12.42 -2.27 -10.23
C GLN A 130 -11.00 -2.80 -9.95
N ALA A 131 -10.45 -2.52 -8.75
CA ALA A 131 -9.16 -3.06 -8.34
C ALA A 131 -9.16 -4.59 -8.29
N LEU A 132 -10.22 -5.21 -7.77
CA LEU A 132 -10.36 -6.66 -7.69
C LEU A 132 -10.34 -7.30 -9.08
N HIS A 133 -11.12 -6.76 -10.01
CA HIS A 133 -11.17 -7.25 -11.39
C HIS A 133 -9.79 -7.13 -12.05
N GLY A 134 -9.14 -5.97 -11.91
CA GLY A 134 -7.82 -5.74 -12.46
C GLY A 134 -6.75 -6.66 -11.88
N TYR A 135 -6.70 -6.83 -10.55
CA TYR A 135 -5.72 -7.72 -9.91
C TYR A 135 -5.97 -9.18 -10.27
N THR A 136 -7.23 -9.61 -10.31
CA THR A 136 -7.60 -10.98 -10.74
C THR A 136 -7.09 -11.25 -12.16
N ARG A 137 -7.26 -10.29 -13.07
CA ARG A 137 -6.81 -10.43 -14.46
C ARG A 137 -5.29 -10.36 -14.60
N ALA A 138 -4.65 -9.43 -13.89
CA ALA A 138 -3.22 -9.16 -14.05
C ALA A 138 -2.33 -10.18 -13.34
N ARG A 139 -2.77 -10.70 -12.19
CA ARG A 139 -1.95 -11.54 -11.30
C ARG A 139 -2.63 -12.84 -10.84
N GLY A 140 -3.90 -13.03 -11.20
CA GLY A 140 -4.65 -14.24 -10.87
C GLY A 140 -5.50 -14.14 -9.60
N PRO A 141 -6.41 -15.10 -9.40
CA PRO A 141 -7.39 -15.09 -8.30
C PRO A 141 -6.79 -15.33 -6.92
N THR A 142 -5.64 -16.02 -6.84
CA THR A 142 -4.96 -16.35 -5.58
C THR A 142 -3.89 -15.34 -5.18
N HIS A 143 -3.59 -14.34 -6.03
CA HIS A 143 -2.55 -13.37 -5.72
C HIS A 143 -2.88 -12.56 -4.46
N PRO A 144 -1.90 -12.28 -3.56
CA PRO A 144 -2.14 -11.56 -2.31
C PRO A 144 -2.94 -10.25 -2.46
N SER A 145 -2.66 -9.42 -3.47
CA SER A 145 -3.43 -8.19 -3.74
C SER A 145 -4.89 -8.46 -4.10
N THR A 146 -5.18 -9.56 -4.81
CA THR A 146 -6.55 -9.98 -5.13
C THR A 146 -7.28 -10.38 -3.86
N LEU A 147 -6.66 -11.23 -3.04
CA LEU A 147 -7.22 -11.71 -1.77
C LEU A 147 -7.41 -10.57 -0.76
N HIS A 148 -6.48 -9.63 -0.71
CA HIS A 148 -6.60 -8.45 0.14
C HIS A 148 -7.74 -7.53 -0.30
N THR A 149 -7.95 -7.37 -1.62
CA THR A 149 -9.08 -6.58 -2.14
C THR A 149 -10.42 -7.25 -1.84
N LEU A 150 -10.49 -8.59 -1.87
CA LEU A 150 -11.65 -9.35 -1.41
C LEU A 150 -11.93 -9.08 0.08
N ASP A 151 -10.92 -9.11 0.95
CA ASP A 151 -11.10 -8.82 2.39
C ASP A 151 -11.64 -7.39 2.61
N LYS A 152 -11.11 -6.39 1.87
CA LYS A 152 -11.61 -5.01 1.93
C LYS A 152 -13.08 -4.90 1.52
N LEU A 153 -13.48 -5.55 0.42
CA LEU A 153 -14.89 -5.59 -0.01
C LEU A 153 -15.78 -6.31 1.00
N GLY A 154 -15.32 -7.44 1.54
CA GLY A 154 -16.05 -8.18 2.57
C GLY A 154 -16.34 -7.33 3.81
N ARG A 155 -15.33 -6.60 4.31
CA ARG A 155 -15.50 -5.68 5.44
C ARG A 155 -16.44 -4.53 5.10
N LEU A 156 -16.33 -3.96 3.91
CA LEU A 156 -17.18 -2.87 3.44
C LEU A 156 -18.65 -3.30 3.37
N PHE A 157 -18.94 -4.45 2.75
CA PHE A 157 -20.29 -5.00 2.69
C PHE A 157 -20.83 -5.38 4.07
N ASN A 158 -19.98 -5.90 4.96
CA ASN A 158 -20.39 -6.17 6.34
C ASN A 158 -20.81 -4.89 7.08
N ASN A 159 -20.06 -3.80 6.92
CA ASN A 159 -20.41 -2.49 7.50
C ASN A 159 -21.70 -1.91 6.90
N LEU A 160 -22.05 -2.29 5.67
CA LEU A 160 -23.31 -1.96 5.01
C LEU A 160 -24.46 -2.92 5.35
N ASN A 161 -24.26 -3.88 6.26
CA ASN A 161 -25.21 -4.97 6.57
C ASN A 161 -25.58 -5.85 5.35
N ARG A 162 -24.75 -5.86 4.31
CA ARG A 162 -24.90 -6.71 3.11
C ARG A 162 -24.20 -8.05 3.35
N PHE A 163 -24.70 -8.80 4.34
CA PHE A 163 -23.98 -9.96 4.89
C PHE A 163 -23.71 -11.06 3.88
N GLY A 164 -24.64 -11.36 2.97
CA GLY A 164 -24.44 -12.40 1.94
C GLY A 164 -23.31 -12.04 0.97
N GLU A 165 -23.17 -10.76 0.62
CA GLU A 165 -22.07 -10.29 -0.25
C GLU A 165 -20.75 -10.26 0.51
N ALA A 166 -20.79 -9.87 1.79
CA ALA A 166 -19.62 -9.95 2.65
C ALA A 166 -19.09 -11.39 2.77
N GLU A 167 -19.99 -12.33 3.04
CA GLU A 167 -19.68 -13.77 3.13
C GLU A 167 -19.07 -14.28 1.83
N ALA A 168 -19.68 -13.98 0.69
CA ALA A 168 -19.15 -14.38 -0.62
C ALA A 168 -17.71 -13.86 -0.86
N MET A 169 -17.39 -12.63 -0.44
CA MET A 169 -16.03 -12.10 -0.57
C MET A 169 -15.04 -12.82 0.36
N PHE A 170 -15.42 -13.04 1.62
CA PHE A 170 -14.56 -13.73 2.60
C PHE A 170 -14.33 -15.20 2.25
N GLU A 171 -15.32 -15.89 1.71
CA GLU A 171 -15.18 -17.27 1.23
C GLU A 171 -14.19 -17.36 0.07
N ARG A 172 -14.31 -16.46 -0.92
CA ARG A 172 -13.35 -16.38 -2.04
C ARG A 172 -11.93 -16.10 -1.54
N ALA A 173 -11.77 -15.19 -0.58
CA ALA A 173 -10.48 -14.92 0.04
C ALA A 173 -9.94 -16.18 0.74
N GLN A 174 -10.77 -16.86 1.54
CA GLN A 174 -10.40 -18.09 2.25
C GLN A 174 -9.97 -19.20 1.30
N GLN A 175 -10.73 -19.44 0.24
CA GLN A 175 -10.39 -20.44 -0.78
C GLN A 175 -9.04 -20.12 -1.44
N GLY A 176 -8.79 -18.85 -1.75
CA GLY A 176 -7.52 -18.42 -2.32
C GLY A 176 -6.33 -18.64 -1.38
N TYR A 177 -6.45 -18.28 -0.10
CA TYR A 177 -5.39 -18.55 0.89
C TYR A 177 -5.17 -20.04 1.11
N ARG A 178 -6.24 -20.84 1.16
CA ARG A 178 -6.14 -22.31 1.26
C ARG A 178 -5.39 -22.91 0.07
N ALA A 179 -5.63 -22.41 -1.14
CA ALA A 179 -4.90 -22.84 -2.33
C ALA A 179 -3.40 -22.53 -2.27
N LEU A 180 -3.00 -21.53 -1.48
CA LEU A 180 -1.60 -21.19 -1.20
C LEU A 180 -1.02 -21.96 0.00
N GLY A 181 -1.78 -22.86 0.64
CA GLY A 181 -1.36 -23.53 1.87
C GLY A 181 -1.34 -22.61 3.10
N LEU A 182 -1.94 -21.42 3.02
CA LEU A 182 -1.98 -20.44 4.10
C LEU A 182 -3.29 -20.51 4.87
N GLN A 183 -3.22 -20.31 6.19
CA GLN A 183 -4.42 -20.26 7.03
C GLN A 183 -5.02 -18.84 7.01
N TYR A 184 -6.26 -18.73 6.54
CA TYR A 184 -7.01 -17.47 6.58
C TYR A 184 -7.96 -17.42 7.78
N ALA A 185 -7.72 -16.48 8.68
CA ALA A 185 -8.62 -16.15 9.79
C ALA A 185 -9.69 -15.16 9.31
N SER A 186 -10.83 -15.70 8.84
CA SER A 186 -11.96 -14.86 8.43
C SER A 186 -12.49 -14.01 9.60
N PRO A 187 -12.74 -12.71 9.39
CA PRO A 187 -13.33 -11.83 10.40
C PRO A 187 -14.71 -12.29 10.90
N LEU A 188 -15.45 -13.06 10.10
CA LEU A 188 -16.77 -13.59 10.47
C LEU A 188 -16.68 -14.75 11.48
N ARG A 189 -15.57 -15.51 11.46
CA ARG A 189 -15.38 -16.65 12.39
C ARG A 189 -15.02 -16.20 13.81
N THR A 190 -14.33 -15.06 13.97
CA THR A 190 -13.93 -14.56 15.29
C THR A 190 -15.10 -13.98 16.08
N ASN A 191 -16.13 -13.47 15.41
CA ASN A 191 -17.33 -12.91 16.07
C ASN A 191 -18.25 -13.98 16.68
N ALA A 192 -18.12 -15.25 16.29
CA ALA A 192 -18.86 -16.35 16.92
C ALA A 192 -18.23 -16.81 18.26
N GLN A 193 -17.00 -16.40 18.57
CA GLN A 193 -16.28 -16.83 19.78
C GLN A 193 -15.94 -15.70 20.77
N HIS A 194 -15.94 -14.43 20.35
CA HIS A 194 -15.63 -13.31 21.24
C HIS A 194 -16.70 -12.23 21.17
N GLY A 195 -17.76 -12.43 21.95
CA GLY A 195 -18.60 -11.33 22.38
C GLY A 195 -17.81 -10.44 23.35
N ARG A 196 -17.83 -9.12 23.07
CA ARG A 196 -17.25 -8.01 23.84
C ARG A 196 -15.77 -7.73 23.55
N ASP A 197 -15.58 -6.68 22.74
CA ASP A 197 -14.62 -5.58 22.94
C ASP A 197 -14.07 -5.09 21.59
N ASN A 198 -14.92 -4.32 20.89
CA ASN A 198 -14.55 -3.61 19.68
C ASN A 198 -13.87 -2.28 20.06
N LYS A 199 -12.63 -2.35 20.56
CA LYS A 199 -11.69 -1.21 20.57
C LYS A 199 -10.30 -1.75 20.25
N GLY A 200 -9.81 -1.46 19.03
CA GLY A 200 -8.44 -1.77 18.61
C GLY A 200 -8.27 -3.06 17.79
N SER A 201 -9.10 -3.28 16.76
CA SER A 201 -8.90 -4.41 15.84
C SER A 201 -7.92 -4.04 14.71
N GLY A 202 -6.65 -3.85 15.06
CA GLY A 202 -5.57 -4.01 14.08
C GLY A 202 -5.75 -5.37 13.39
N SER A 203 -5.77 -5.38 12.06
CA SER A 203 -6.10 -6.57 11.29
C SER A 203 -5.17 -7.73 11.64
N ALA A 204 -5.60 -8.99 11.48
CA ALA A 204 -4.72 -10.15 11.68
C ALA A 204 -3.42 -10.05 10.86
N HIS A 205 -3.48 -9.35 9.71
CA HIS A 205 -2.36 -9.01 8.86
C HIS A 205 -1.42 -7.95 9.47
N GLU A 206 -1.97 -6.94 10.13
CA GLU A 206 -1.20 -5.91 10.83
C GLU A 206 -0.55 -6.45 12.12
N ARG A 207 -1.23 -7.39 12.79
CA ARG A 207 -0.65 -8.16 13.89
C ARG A 207 0.46 -9.09 13.38
N ALA A 208 0.27 -9.76 12.25
CA ALA A 208 1.30 -10.60 11.62
C ALA A 208 2.52 -9.77 11.18
N TYR A 209 2.31 -8.55 10.68
CA TYR A 209 3.39 -7.61 10.33
C TYR A 209 4.16 -7.12 11.57
N GLN A 210 3.47 -6.69 12.62
CA GLN A 210 4.13 -6.29 13.87
C GLN A 210 4.90 -7.45 14.50
N ASN A 211 4.39 -8.68 14.40
CA ASN A 211 5.07 -9.86 14.89
C ASN A 211 6.30 -10.22 14.02
N ALA A 212 6.20 -10.09 12.69
CA ALA A 212 7.33 -10.30 11.77
C ALA A 212 8.47 -9.29 12.01
N ASN A 213 8.16 -8.00 12.22
CA ASN A 213 9.15 -6.98 12.58
C ASN A 213 9.86 -7.28 13.90
N ARG A 214 9.15 -7.84 14.87
CA ARG A 214 9.71 -8.24 16.16
C ARG A 214 10.64 -9.46 16.05
N VAL A 215 10.31 -10.42 15.19
CA VAL A 215 11.11 -11.65 14.97
C VAL A 215 12.40 -11.35 14.18
N VAL A 216 12.36 -10.45 13.19
CA VAL A 216 13.57 -10.00 12.47
C VAL A 216 14.50 -9.20 13.39
N ALA A 217 13.97 -8.40 14.31
CA ALA A 217 14.78 -7.74 15.34
C ALA A 217 15.48 -8.73 16.30
N GLN A 218 15.08 -10.01 16.29
CA GLN A 218 15.69 -11.10 17.04
C GLN A 218 16.63 -11.99 16.20
N GLY A 219 16.84 -11.66 14.92
CA GLY A 219 17.86 -12.28 14.07
C GLY A 219 17.46 -13.57 13.35
N ASP A 220 16.16 -13.84 13.18
CA ASP A 220 15.65 -15.07 12.57
C ASP A 220 15.13 -14.85 11.13
N ASP A 221 15.75 -15.54 10.16
CA ASP A 221 15.58 -15.32 8.70
C ASP A 221 14.23 -15.82 8.14
N ALA A 222 13.47 -16.60 8.92
CA ALA A 222 12.20 -17.18 8.47
C ALA A 222 11.07 -16.17 8.25
N ALA A 223 11.21 -14.92 8.71
CA ALA A 223 10.19 -13.87 8.60
C ALA A 223 10.31 -12.98 7.34
N LEU A 224 11.40 -13.12 6.56
CA LEU A 224 11.68 -12.30 5.38
C LEU A 224 10.59 -12.34 4.29
N PRO A 225 9.97 -13.50 3.95
CA PRO A 225 8.95 -13.54 2.90
C PRO A 225 7.69 -12.72 3.22
N MET A 226 7.33 -12.60 4.51
CA MET A 226 6.16 -11.81 4.92
C MET A 226 6.43 -10.31 4.90
N LEU A 227 7.67 -9.90 5.19
CA LEU A 227 8.12 -8.51 5.01
C LEU A 227 8.23 -8.16 3.54
N GLU A 228 8.70 -9.07 2.67
CA GLU A 228 8.68 -8.87 1.22
C GLU A 228 7.26 -8.72 0.68
N ILE A 229 6.29 -9.53 1.12
CA ILE A 229 4.88 -9.38 0.71
C ILE A 229 4.28 -8.04 1.16
N TRP A 230 4.67 -7.56 2.35
CA TRP A 230 4.26 -6.24 2.84
C TRP A 230 4.99 -5.09 2.11
N LEU A 231 6.28 -5.24 1.84
CA LEU A 231 7.07 -4.28 1.06
C LEU A 231 6.65 -4.26 -0.41
N ASP A 232 6.22 -5.36 -1.02
CA ASP A 232 5.72 -5.36 -2.39
C ASP A 232 4.35 -4.67 -2.49
N SER A 233 3.56 -4.76 -1.42
CA SER A 233 2.29 -4.04 -1.30
C SER A 233 2.45 -2.58 -0.88
N THR A 234 3.56 -2.18 -0.24
CA THR A 234 3.78 -0.82 0.31
C THR A 234 4.93 -0.02 -0.33
N THR A 235 5.90 -0.64 -0.98
CA THR A 235 7.13 0.00 -1.52
C THR A 235 7.38 -0.25 -3.00
N GLY A 236 6.62 -1.13 -3.66
CA GLY A 236 6.70 -1.29 -5.12
C GLY A 236 8.09 -1.70 -5.59
N ASN A 237 8.57 -2.85 -5.13
CA ASN A 237 9.79 -3.40 -5.68
C ASN A 237 9.50 -3.88 -7.11
N VAL A 238 10.17 -3.27 -8.09
CA VAL A 238 10.14 -3.68 -9.49
C VAL A 238 11.59 -3.79 -9.91
N ASP A 239 12.01 -5.04 -10.07
CA ASP A 239 13.14 -5.56 -10.84
C ASP A 239 14.43 -4.73 -10.85
N GLU A 240 15.50 -5.33 -10.30
CA GLU A 240 16.89 -4.87 -10.35
C GLU A 240 17.50 -4.76 -11.77
N LYS A 241 16.74 -4.93 -12.86
CA LYS A 241 17.29 -4.83 -14.22
C LYS A 241 17.05 -3.45 -14.80
N GLY A 242 17.91 -2.49 -14.43
CA GLY A 242 17.86 -1.15 -15.02
C GLY A 242 19.00 -0.20 -14.71
N LEU A 243 20.02 -0.58 -13.95
CA LEU A 243 21.28 0.18 -13.89
C LEU A 243 22.42 -0.71 -14.37
N ALA A 244 22.76 -0.59 -15.66
CA ALA A 244 24.13 -0.87 -16.05
C ALA A 244 25.03 0.12 -15.28
N PRO A 245 26.13 -0.34 -14.66
CA PRO A 245 27.15 0.58 -14.20
C PRO A 245 27.74 1.25 -15.44
N ASN A 246 27.71 2.59 -15.48
CA ASN A 246 28.61 3.33 -16.34
C ASN A 246 30.03 2.91 -15.95
N THR A 247 30.65 2.08 -16.79
CA THR A 247 32.08 1.87 -16.79
C THR A 247 32.74 3.15 -17.28
N LEU A 248 33.60 3.69 -16.41
CA LEU A 248 34.76 4.57 -16.62
C LEU A 248 34.80 5.41 -17.92
#